data_AF-A0A919PY84-F1
#
_entry.id   AF-A0A919PY84-F1
#
_cell.length_a   1.000
_cell.length_b   1.000
_cell.length_c   1.000
_cell.angle_alpha   90.00
_cell.angle_beta   90.00
_cell.angle_gamma   90.00
#
_symmetry.space_group_name_H-M   'P 1'
#
loop_
_entity.id
_entity.type
_entity.pdbx_description
1 polymer ?
#
loop_
_entity_poly.entity_id
_entity_poly.type
_entity_poly.pdbx_seq_one_letter_code
_entity_poly.pdbx_strand_id
1 'polypeptide(L)' 'MHCDLTAPDGSHWRFGDPTADSTITGAAGAFCRVGAQRLAPADSGLRTSGPHAGTALRLLRNYAA' A
#
# COMPACT_ATOMS: atom_id res chain seq x y z
N MET A 1 4.44 3.67 -9.74
CA MET A 1 4.27 3.00 -8.44
C MET A 1 3.40 1.78 -8.65
N HIS A 2 3.75 0.66 -8.03
CA HIS A 2 3.00 -0.59 -8.06
C HIS A 2 2.54 -0.98 -6.65
N CYS A 3 1.34 -1.50 -6.51
CA CYS A 3 0.90 -2.17 -5.29
C CYS A 3 0.50 -3.61 -5.63
N ASP A 4 1.08 -4.59 -4.92
CA ASP A 4 0.65 -6.00 -4.97
C ASP A 4 0.23 -6.40 -3.55
N LEU A 5 -1.08 -6.51 -3.34
CA LEU A 5 -1.69 -6.65 -2.02
C LEU A 5 -2.53 -7.92 -1.93
N THR A 6 -2.59 -8.51 -0.75
CA THR A 6 -3.46 -9.66 -0.46
C THR A 6 -4.69 -9.21 0.30
N ALA A 7 -5.86 -9.45 -0.25
CA ALA A 7 -7.14 -9.18 0.39
C ALA A 7 -7.45 -10.18 1.52
N PRO A 8 -8.40 -9.86 2.42
CA PRO A 8 -8.75 -10.76 3.52
C PRO A 8 -9.29 -12.13 3.08
N ASP A 9 -9.88 -12.21 1.88
CA ASP A 9 -10.35 -13.46 1.26
C ASP A 9 -9.24 -14.23 0.51
N GLY A 10 -8.01 -13.74 0.56
CA GLY A 10 -6.86 -14.31 -0.15
C GLY A 10 -6.74 -13.87 -1.62
N SER A 11 -7.67 -13.08 -2.15
CA SER A 11 -7.54 -12.55 -3.52
C SER A 11 -6.36 -11.57 -3.63
N HIS A 12 -5.73 -11.53 -4.81
CA HIS A 12 -4.62 -10.62 -5.10
C HIS A 12 -5.12 -9.34 -5.76
N TRP A 13 -4.75 -8.20 -5.19
CA TRP A 13 -5.05 -6.87 -5.72
C TRP A 13 -3.77 -6.26 -6.29
N ARG A 14 -3.83 -5.88 -7.57
CA ARG A 14 -2.74 -5.19 -8.24
C ARG A 14 -3.18 -3.82 -8.71
N PHE A 15 -2.38 -2.81 -8.38
CA PHE A 15 -2.64 -1.44 -8.79
C PHE A 15 -1.37 -0.81 -9.36
N GLY A 16 -1.54 0.00 -10.41
CA GLY A 16 -0.44 0.68 -11.10
C GLY A 16 0.41 -0.26 -11.96
N ASP A 17 1.42 0.34 -12.61
CA ASP A 17 2.32 -0.34 -13.54
C ASP A 17 3.20 -1.38 -12.80
N PRO A 18 3.18 -2.67 -13.20
CA PRO A 18 3.99 -3.71 -12.57
C PRO A 18 5.50 -3.52 -12.75
N THR A 19 5.94 -2.70 -13.70
CA THR A 19 7.36 -2.39 -13.94
C THR A 19 7.84 -1.15 -13.21
N ALA A 20 6.98 -0.52 -12.40
CA ALA A 20 7.36 0.68 -11.68
C ALA A 20 8.47 0.44 -10.65
N ASP A 21 9.44 1.34 -10.61
CA ASP A 21 10.60 1.28 -9.71
C ASP A 21 10.28 1.25 -8.21
N SER A 22 9.05 1.63 -7.82
CA SER A 22 8.61 1.65 -6.43
C SER A 22 7.38 0.78 -6.23
N THR A 23 7.47 -0.13 -5.26
CA THR A 23 6.44 -1.14 -4.99
C THR A 23 6.04 -1.14 -3.51
N ILE A 24 4.75 -1.34 -3.25
CA ILE A 24 4.20 -1.61 -1.91
C ILE A 24 3.55 -2.99 -1.92
N THR A 25 3.88 -3.85 -0.95
CA THR A 25 3.27 -5.18 -0.80
C THR A 25 2.79 -5.46 0.61
N GLY A 26 1.84 -6.39 0.75
CA GLY A 26 1.32 -6.85 2.04
C GLY A 26 -0.20 -6.93 2.08
N ALA A 27 -0.78 -6.88 3.28
CA ALA A 27 -2.23 -7.01 3.45
C ALA A 27 -2.97 -5.76 2.96
N ALA A 28 -3.97 -5.95 2.08
CA ALA A 28 -4.80 -4.86 1.57
C ALA A 28 -5.52 -4.10 2.70
N GLY A 29 -5.96 -4.81 3.74
CA GLY A 29 -6.57 -4.19 4.93
C GLY A 29 -5.62 -3.26 5.69
N ALA A 30 -4.32 -3.57 5.73
CA ALA A 30 -3.32 -2.67 6.32
C ALA A 30 -3.13 -1.43 5.44
N PHE A 31 -3.02 -1.61 4.12
CA PHE A 31 -2.92 -0.52 3.14
C PHE A 31 -4.10 0.45 3.24
N CYS A 32 -5.33 -0.07 3.28
CA CYS A 32 -6.54 0.73 3.45
C CYS A 32 -6.56 1.49 4.79
N ARG A 33 -6.12 0.87 5.90
CA ARG A 33 -6.06 1.54 7.21
C ARG A 33 -5.00 2.63 7.26
N VAL A 34 -3.87 2.45 6.58
CA VAL A 34 -2.85 3.50 6.42
C VAL A 34 -3.44 4.67 5.62
N GLY A 35 -4.09 4.40 4.48
CA GLY A 35 -4.74 5.46 3.68
C GLY A 35 -5.90 6.15 4.41
N ALA A 36 -6.60 5.46 5.29
CA ALA A 36 -7.62 6.06 6.16
C ALA A 36 -7.04 6.76 7.40
N GLN A 37 -5.70 6.83 7.55
CA GLN A 37 -5.00 7.40 8.70
C GLN A 37 -5.36 6.75 10.05
N ARG A 38 -5.69 5.46 10.05
CA ARG A 38 -6.02 4.65 11.24
C ARG A 38 -4.91 3.70 11.68
N LEU A 39 -3.82 3.64 10.92
CA LEU A 39 -2.66 2.80 11.21
C LEU A 39 -1.41 3.53 10.70
N ALA A 40 -0.40 3.67 11.55
CA ALA A 40 0.85 4.29 11.12
C ALA A 40 1.55 3.37 10.10
N PRO A 41 2.21 3.93 9.06
CA PRO A 41 2.97 3.14 8.09
C PRO A 41 3.98 2.18 8.72
N ALA A 42 4.68 2.62 9.78
CA ALA A 42 5.70 1.83 10.47
C ALA A 42 5.13 0.58 11.17
N ASP A 43 3.87 0.63 11.59
CA ASP A 43 3.19 -0.46 12.31
C ASP A 43 2.34 -1.34 11.38
N SER A 44 2.30 -1.02 10.09
CA SER A 44 1.37 -1.63 9.14
C SER A 44 1.75 -3.03 8.67
N GLY A 45 3.02 -3.41 8.83
CA GLY A 45 3.59 -4.62 8.22
C GLY A 45 3.68 -4.57 6.68
N LEU A 46 3.35 -3.44 6.06
CA LEU A 46 3.51 -3.24 4.62
C LEU A 46 5.00 -3.14 4.28
N ARG A 47 5.39 -3.79 3.19
CA ARG A 47 6.76 -3.77 2.68
C ARG A 47 6.85 -2.76 1.55
N THR A 48 7.89 -1.94 1.57
CA THR A 48 8.16 -0.92 0.56
C THR A 48 9.48 -1.22 -0.12
N SER A 49 9.51 -1.19 -1.43
CA SER A 49 10.74 -1.29 -2.24
C SER A 49 10.84 -0.10 -3.19
N GLY A 50 12.07 0.33 -3.49
CA GLY A 50 12.34 1.44 -4.40
C GLY A 50 12.34 2.82 -3.75
N PRO A 51 12.69 3.85 -4.54
CA PRO A 51 13.03 5.19 -4.02
C PRO A 51 11.85 5.95 -3.41
N HIS A 52 10.61 5.64 -3.81
CA HIS A 52 9.46 6.46 -3.45
C HIS A 52 8.38 5.72 -2.65
N ALA A 53 8.48 4.40 -2.48
CA ALA A 53 7.43 3.61 -1.84
C ALA A 53 7.15 4.02 -0.38
N GLY A 54 8.21 4.21 0.42
CA GLY A 54 8.05 4.66 1.81
C GLY A 54 7.45 6.07 1.91
N THR A 55 7.83 6.98 1.02
CA THR A 55 7.29 8.35 0.97
C THR A 55 5.82 8.34 0.57
N ALA A 56 5.45 7.56 -0.45
CA ALA A 56 4.06 7.43 -0.86
C ALA A 56 3.18 6.84 0.26
N LEU A 57 3.67 5.86 1.00
CA LEU A 57 2.92 5.28 2.12
C LEU A 57 2.68 6.32 3.24
N ARG A 58 3.62 7.24 3.47
CA ARG A 58 3.42 8.37 4.41
C ARG A 58 2.42 9.42 3.90
N LEU A 59 2.29 9.57 2.58
CA LEU A 59 1.40 10.56 1.96
C LEU A 59 0.01 10.02 1.60
N LEU A 60 -0.18 8.71 1.66
CA LEU A 60 -1.39 8.01 1.25
C LEU A 60 -2.63 8.51 2.01
N ARG A 61 -3.71 8.80 1.27
CA ARG A 61 -4.99 9.24 1.82
C ARG A 61 -6.14 8.67 1.00
N ASN A 62 -7.17 8.17 1.67
CA ASN A 62 -8.43 7.78 1.06
C ASN A 62 -9.40 8.96 1.11
N TYR A 63 -10.14 9.17 0.03
CA TYR A 63 -11.17 10.21 -0.07
C TYR A 63 -12.52 9.54 -0.31
N ALA A 64 -13.57 10.02 0.33
CA ALA A 64 -14.95 9.67 -0.01
C ALA A 64 -15.46 10.64 -1.09
N ALA A 65 -16.31 10.13 -1.98
CA ALA A 65 -17.00 10.92 -3.00
C ALA A 65 -18.43 11.20 -2.55
#